data_AF-A0A348NY50-F1
#
_entry.id   AF-A0A348NY50-F1
#
_cell.length_a   1.000
_cell.length_b   1.000
_cell.length_c   1.000
_cell.angle_alpha   90.00
_cell.angle_beta   90.00
_cell.angle_gamma   90.00
#
_symmetry.space_group_name_H-M   'P 1'
#
loop_
_entity.id
_entity.type
_entity.pdbx_description
1 polymer ?
#
loop_
_entity_poly.entity_id
_entity_poly.type
_entity_poly.pdbx_seq_one_letter_code
_entity_poly.pdbx_strand_id
1 'polypeptide(L)'
;MENFKTGDNYSGFTLKRSVFEKDMNSTIMSFIHEKTGAKLTAVKNDDENKTFCIAFKTIPEDSTGVAHILEHCVLSGSEKYPVKDVFSELYKGGLSTFMNAFT
;
A
#
# COMPACT_ATOMS: atom_id res chain seq x y z
N MET A 1 10.68 1.46 -21.09
CA MET A 1 10.49 2.03 -19.74
C MET A 1 9.34 3.02 -19.82
N GLU A 2 8.24 2.78 -19.11
CA GLU A 2 7.09 3.69 -19.14
C GLU A 2 7.44 5.04 -18.51
N ASN A 3 7.32 6.10 -19.29
CA ASN A 3 7.45 7.47 -18.84
C ASN A 3 6.06 7.96 -18.40
N PHE A 4 5.79 7.91 -17.10
CA PHE A 4 4.57 8.50 -16.54
C PHE A 4 4.56 10.01 -16.80
N LYS A 5 3.44 10.52 -17.32
CA LYS A 5 3.24 11.94 -17.61
C LYS A 5 2.25 12.54 -16.64
N THR A 6 2.59 13.70 -16.11
CA THR A 6 1.69 14.44 -15.21
C THR A 6 0.40 14.78 -15.92
N GLY A 7 -0.74 14.49 -15.29
CA GLY A 7 -2.08 14.71 -15.85
C GLY A 7 -2.69 13.46 -16.50
N ASP A 8 -1.88 12.47 -16.90
CA ASP A 8 -2.39 11.23 -17.50
C ASP A 8 -3.01 10.31 -16.43
N ASN A 9 -4.00 9.52 -16.86
CA ASN A 9 -4.68 8.52 -16.06
C ASN A 9 -4.11 7.12 -16.34
N TYR A 10 -3.83 6.39 -15.26
CA TYR A 10 -3.31 5.03 -15.28
C TYR A 10 -4.17 4.16 -14.37
N SER A 11 -5.01 3.30 -14.96
CA SER A 11 -5.90 2.40 -14.21
C SER A 11 -6.77 3.12 -13.16
N GLY A 12 -7.27 4.31 -13.49
CA GLY A 12 -8.08 5.14 -12.59
C GLY A 12 -7.27 6.06 -11.67
N PHE A 13 -5.94 6.01 -11.70
CA PHE A 13 -5.05 6.89 -10.95
C PHE A 13 -4.44 7.96 -11.83
N THR A 14 -4.66 9.22 -11.50
CA THR A 14 -4.12 10.35 -12.25
C THR A 14 -2.84 10.86 -11.61
N LEU A 15 -1.75 10.93 -12.39
CA LEU A 15 -0.46 11.44 -11.90
C LEU A 15 -0.57 12.94 -11.63
N LYS A 16 -0.34 13.35 -10.39
CA LYS A 16 -0.39 14.76 -9.97
C LYS A 16 0.98 15.42 -9.92
N ARG A 17 2.01 14.66 -9.54
CA ARG A 17 3.38 15.17 -9.37
C ARG A 17 4.38 14.05 -9.59
N SER A 18 5.49 14.38 -10.25
CA SER A 18 6.66 13.50 -10.40
C SER A 18 7.91 14.34 -10.19
N VAL A 19 8.77 13.94 -9.25
CA VAL A 19 10.01 14.65 -8.93
C VAL A 19 11.12 13.64 -8.65
N PHE A 20 12.33 13.92 -9.14
CA PHE A 20 13.52 13.17 -8.76
C PHE A 20 14.11 13.76 -7.48
N GLU A 21 14.23 12.93 -6.43
CA GLU A 21 14.86 13.27 -5.16
C GLU A 21 16.29 12.73 -5.13
N LYS A 22 17.26 13.63 -4.99
CA LYS A 22 18.69 13.31 -5.14
C LYS A 22 19.20 12.51 -3.95
N ASP A 23 18.79 12.88 -2.74
CA ASP A 23 19.29 12.24 -1.51
C ASP A 23 18.83 10.78 -1.41
N MET A 24 17.68 10.46 -2.00
CA MET A 24 17.15 9.10 -2.08
C MET A 24 17.53 8.37 -3.38
N ASN A 25 18.19 9.05 -4.33
CA ASN A 25 18.40 8.57 -5.71
C ASN A 25 17.13 7.93 -6.31
N SER A 26 15.99 8.58 -6.14
CA SER A 26 14.67 7.99 -6.41
C SER A 26 13.74 8.98 -7.10
N THR A 27 12.92 8.50 -8.02
CA THR A 27 11.78 9.27 -8.57
C THR A 27 10.55 9.05 -7.71
N ILE A 28 10.04 10.12 -7.10
CA ILE A 28 8.84 10.11 -6.27
C ILE A 28 7.66 10.63 -7.09
N MET A 29 6.62 9.81 -7.19
CA MET A 29 5.41 10.11 -7.94
C MET A 29 4.19 10.06 -7.03
N SER A 30 3.32 11.07 -7.14
CA SER A 30 2.07 11.15 -6.37
C SER A 30 0.88 11.08 -7.31
N PHE A 31 -0.02 10.14 -7.04
CA PHE A 31 -1.23 9.89 -7.80
C PHE A 31 -2.48 10.05 -6.93
N ILE A 32 -3.62 10.32 -7.56
CA ILE A 32 -4.94 10.32 -6.93
C ILE A 32 -5.86 9.43 -7.75
N HIS A 33 -6.52 8.47 -7.10
CA HIS A 33 -7.56 7.65 -7.71
C HIS A 33 -8.81 8.51 -7.95
N GLU A 34 -9.28 8.61 -9.18
CA GLU A 34 -10.35 9.55 -9.57
C GLU A 34 -11.68 9.24 -8.90
N LYS A 35 -12.01 7.96 -8.75
CA LYS A 35 -13.30 7.55 -8.19
C LYS A 35 -13.37 7.67 -6.67
N THR A 36 -12.29 7.33 -5.96
CA THR A 36 -12.31 7.23 -4.47
C THR A 36 -11.54 8.34 -3.78
N GLY A 37 -10.72 9.11 -4.50
CA GLY A 37 -9.78 10.07 -3.91
C GLY A 37 -8.60 9.43 -3.19
N ALA A 38 -8.42 8.11 -3.27
CA ALA A 38 -7.30 7.42 -2.65
C ALA A 38 -5.96 7.98 -3.16
N LYS A 39 -5.06 8.26 -2.23
CA LYS A 39 -3.73 8.80 -2.54
C LYS A 39 -2.76 7.64 -2.66
N LEU A 40 -1.94 7.68 -3.71
CA LEU A 40 -0.88 6.72 -3.95
C LEU A 40 0.43 7.47 -4.12
N THR A 41 1.46 7.06 -3.37
CA THR A 41 2.83 7.52 -3.58
C THR A 41 3.67 6.34 -4.06
N ALA A 42 4.28 6.49 -5.22
CA ALA A 42 5.24 5.52 -5.74
C ALA A 42 6.65 6.08 -5.65
N VAL A 43 7.57 5.28 -5.14
CA VAL A 43 9.01 5.58 -5.10
C VAL A 43 9.69 4.61 -6.04
N LYS A 44 10.32 5.13 -7.09
CA LYS A 44 10.97 4.34 -8.14
C LYS A 44 12.48 4.55 -8.10
N ASN A 45 13.22 3.46 -7.93
CA ASN A 45 14.67 3.40 -7.95
C ASN A 45 15.12 2.02 -8.48
N ASP A 46 16.42 1.75 -8.39
CA ASP A 46 17.03 0.51 -8.87
C ASP A 46 17.05 -0.62 -7.82
N ASP A 47 16.33 -0.48 -6.70
CA ASP A 47 16.23 -1.53 -5.67
C ASP A 47 15.32 -2.67 -6.16
N GLU A 48 15.85 -3.89 -6.10
CA GLU A 48 15.12 -5.11 -6.47
C GLU A 48 14.09 -5.51 -5.41
N ASN A 49 14.29 -5.11 -4.14
CA ASN A 49 13.40 -5.43 -3.04
C ASN A 49 12.17 -4.52 -3.02
N LYS A 50 11.10 -4.99 -3.68
CA LYS A 50 9.85 -4.23 -3.80
C LYS A 50 9.05 -4.28 -2.51
N THR A 51 8.51 -3.13 -2.12
CA THR A 51 7.62 -3.01 -0.96
C THR A 51 6.30 -2.37 -1.38
N PHE A 52 5.22 -2.79 -0.70
CA PHE A 52 3.91 -2.18 -0.77
C PHE A 52 3.39 -1.92 0.65
N CYS A 53 2.70 -0.80 0.82
CA CYS A 53 2.05 -0.44 2.08
C CYS A 53 0.73 0.27 1.78
N ILE A 54 -0.27 0.01 2.61
CA ILE A 54 -1.54 0.73 2.64
C ILE A 54 -1.79 1.19 4.08
N ALA A 55 -2.22 2.44 4.23
CA ALA A 55 -2.46 3.03 5.54
C ALA A 55 -3.86 3.60 5.62
N PHE A 56 -4.51 3.41 6.77
CA PHE A 56 -5.83 3.94 7.07
C PHE A 56 -5.73 4.89 8.27
N LYS A 57 -6.47 5.99 8.22
CA LYS A 57 -6.56 6.92 9.34
C LYS A 57 -7.56 6.37 10.36
N THR A 58 -7.06 5.84 11.48
CA THR A 58 -7.86 5.25 12.56
C THR A 58 -7.68 6.06 13.85
N ILE A 59 -8.43 7.14 14.02
CA ILE A 59 -8.43 7.91 15.27
C ILE A 59 -9.30 7.16 16.30
N PRO A 60 -8.76 6.71 17.44
CA PRO A 60 -9.56 6.04 18.46
C PRO A 60 -10.48 7.04 19.17
N GLU A 61 -11.73 6.66 19.38
CA GLU A 61 -12.72 7.44 20.17
C GLU A 61 -12.82 6.95 21.62
N ASP A 62 -12.32 5.75 21.90
CA ASP A 62 -12.29 5.12 23.21
C ASP A 62 -11.08 4.17 23.37
N SER A 63 -11.00 3.52 24.53
CA SER A 63 -9.90 2.60 24.89
C SER A 63 -10.22 1.13 24.63
N THR A 64 -11.19 0.80 23.76
CA THR A 64 -11.55 -0.59 23.47
C THR A 64 -10.48 -1.34 22.68
N GLY A 65 -9.57 -0.62 22.01
CA GLY A 65 -8.58 -1.21 21.12
C GLY A 65 -9.15 -1.66 19.78
N VAL A 66 -10.33 -1.15 19.38
CA VAL A 66 -11.05 -1.60 18.17
C VAL A 66 -10.20 -1.56 16.89
N ALA A 67 -9.33 -0.57 16.70
CA ALA A 67 -8.46 -0.49 15.53
C ALA A 67 -7.44 -1.65 15.49
N HIS A 68 -6.87 -1.99 16.64
CA HIS A 68 -5.90 -3.09 16.78
C HIS A 68 -6.59 -4.45 16.59
N ILE A 69 -7.79 -4.62 17.17
CA ILE A 69 -8.59 -5.83 16.96
C ILE A 69 -8.92 -5.98 15.47
N LEU A 70 -9.32 -4.89 14.80
CA LEU A 70 -9.66 -4.90 13.38
C LEU A 70 -8.45 -5.27 12.51
N GLU A 71 -7.26 -4.76 12.80
CA GLU A 71 -6.01 -5.11 12.11
C GLU A 71 -5.78 -6.63 12.08
N HIS A 72 -5.91 -7.31 13.20
CA HIS A 72 -5.83 -8.78 13.24
C HIS A 72 -6.98 -9.48 12.51
N CYS A 73 -8.21 -8.97 12.64
CA CYS A 73 -9.38 -9.60 12.04
C CYS A 73 -9.35 -9.57 10.50
N VAL A 74 -8.91 -8.46 9.89
CA VAL A 74 -8.90 -8.34 8.42
C VAL A 74 -7.87 -9.26 7.74
N LEU A 75 -6.87 -9.73 8.49
CA LEU A 75 -5.86 -10.67 8.02
C LEU A 75 -6.30 -12.15 8.10
N SER A 76 -7.44 -12.41 8.74
CA SER A 76 -7.94 -13.77 8.98
C SER A 76 -8.77 -14.36 7.83
N GLY A 77 -9.03 -13.61 6.76
CA GLY A 77 -9.82 -14.06 5.61
C GLY A 77 -10.43 -12.90 4.82
N SER A 78 -10.86 -13.16 3.58
CA SER A 78 -11.62 -12.20 2.77
C SER A 78 -12.63 -12.91 1.87
N GLU A 79 -13.55 -12.19 1.24
CA GLU A 79 -14.50 -12.76 0.28
C GLU A 79 -13.80 -13.48 -0.88
N LYS A 80 -12.73 -12.88 -1.40
CA LYS A 80 -11.94 -13.45 -2.50
C LYS A 80 -11.03 -14.60 -2.05
N TYR A 81 -10.56 -14.54 -0.81
CA TYR A 81 -9.71 -15.57 -0.20
C TYR A 81 -10.36 -16.05 1.11
N PRO A 82 -11.40 -16.90 1.03
CA PRO A 82 -12.20 -17.34 2.18
C PRO A 82 -11.50 -18.48 2.94
N VAL A 83 -10.19 -18.35 3.12
CA VAL A 83 -9.35 -19.28 3.88
C VAL A 83 -9.13 -18.69 5.26
N LYS A 84 -9.10 -19.53 6.29
CA LYS A 84 -8.78 -19.10 7.64
C LYS A 84 -7.30 -18.72 7.71
N ASP A 85 -7.01 -17.56 8.29
CA ASP A 85 -5.64 -17.08 8.53
C ASP A 85 -4.81 -16.97 7.23
N VAL A 86 -5.33 -16.18 6.29
CA VAL A 86 -4.69 -15.93 4.97
C VAL A 86 -3.27 -15.39 5.14
N PHE A 87 -3.04 -14.55 6.15
CA PHE A 87 -1.73 -13.97 6.41
C PHE A 87 -0.66 -15.03 6.71
N SER A 88 -0.96 -15.98 7.60
CA SER A 88 -0.04 -17.09 7.87
C SER A 88 0.22 -17.96 6.63
N GLU A 89 -0.80 -18.22 5.82
CA GLU A 89 -0.64 -19.02 4.59
C GLU A 89 0.24 -18.30 3.56
N LEU A 90 0.09 -16.98 3.42
CA LEU A 90 0.98 -16.17 2.58
C LEU A 90 2.42 -16.16 3.10
N TYR A 91 2.61 -16.10 4.42
CA TYR A 91 3.94 -16.10 5.03
C TYR A 91 4.68 -17.43 4.80
N LYS A 92 3.98 -18.57 4.89
CA LYS A 92 4.57 -19.90 4.67
C LYS A 92 4.96 -20.14 3.21
N GLY A 93 4.14 -19.67 2.27
CA GLY A 93 4.30 -19.94 0.84
C GLY A 93 5.00 -18.83 0.04
N GLY A 94 5.22 -17.67 0.64
CA GLY A 94 5.74 -16.49 -0.04
C GLY A 94 7.27 -16.36 -0.01
N LEU A 95 7.82 -15.67 -1.00
CA LEU A 95 9.22 -15.21 -1.01
C LEU A 95 9.36 -13.78 -0.47
N SER A 96 8.47 -13.37 0.44
CA SER A 96 8.49 -12.02 1.01
C SER A 96 9.70 -11.83 1.91
N THR A 97 10.42 -10.74 1.74
CA THR A 97 11.50 -10.30 2.64
C THR A 97 10.96 -9.73 3.94
N PHE A 98 9.76 -9.14 3.91
CA PHE A 98 9.05 -8.61 5.06
C PHE A 98 7.54 -8.63 4.81
N MET A 99 6.75 -8.98 5.83
CA MET A 99 5.29 -8.96 5.80
C MET A 99 4.79 -8.70 7.21
N ASN A 100 4.01 -7.63 7.41
CA ASN A 100 3.51 -7.25 8.73
C ASN A 100 2.30 -6.31 8.62
N ALA A 101 1.65 -6.06 9.75
CA ALA A 101 0.65 -5.01 9.95
C ALA A 101 0.89 -4.35 11.32
N PHE A 102 0.46 -3.09 11.44
CA PHE A 102 0.70 -2.28 12.64
C PHE A 102 -0.51 -1.38 12.91
N THR A 103 -0.82 -1.17 14.19
CA THR A 103 -1.79 -0.19 14.67
C THR A 103 -1.12 0.78 15.64
#